data_AF-A0A7R9SVR5-F1
#
_entry.id   AF-A0A7R9SVR5-F1
#
_cell.length_a   1.000
_cell.length_b   1.000
_cell.length_c   1.000
_cell.angle_alpha   90.00
_cell.angle_beta   90.00
_cell.angle_gamma   90.00
#
_symmetry.space_group_name_H-M   'P 1'
#
loop_
_entity.id
_entity.type
_entity.pdbx_description
1 polymer ?
#
loop_
_entity_poly.entity_id
_entity_poly.type
_entity_poly.pdbx_seq_one_letter_code
_entity_poly.pdbx_strand_id
1 'polypeptide(L)'
;DSLGGYCKTTMMAMVSPALESFLETLSTLKFVNRAKNIKNEAHVNEDLDQKTLLLKYEHELRRLRQELDQRSRTLVDKRRLLEMEEQKRRAEEDKLAAITELQHRSVEFMQEKAEKRRLE
;
A
#
# COMPACT_ATOMS: atom_id res chain seq x y z
N ASP A 1 -34.11 12.72 -0.49
CA ASP A 1 -33.43 13.43 0.61
C ASP A 1 -33.00 14.80 0.12
N SER A 2 -33.64 15.88 0.59
CA SER A 2 -33.47 17.22 0.00
C SER A 2 -32.64 18.17 0.85
N LEU A 3 -32.36 17.84 2.12
CA LEU A 3 -31.55 18.66 3.01
C LEU A 3 -30.40 17.81 3.55
N GLY A 4 -29.16 18.19 3.24
CA GLY A 4 -27.94 17.45 3.61
C GLY A 4 -27.60 16.25 2.72
N GLY A 5 -28.23 16.12 1.54
CA GLY A 5 -28.06 14.97 0.64
C GLY A 5 -27.60 15.32 -0.77
N TYR A 6 -27.68 14.33 -1.67
CA TYR A 6 -27.25 14.42 -3.08
C TYR A 6 -28.27 15.11 -3.99
N CYS A 7 -28.68 16.34 -3.64
CA CYS A 7 -29.68 17.09 -4.39
C CYS A 7 -29.40 18.59 -4.42
N LYS A 8 -29.70 19.23 -5.55
CA LYS A 8 -29.75 20.70 -5.65
C LYS A 8 -31.09 21.19 -5.12
N THR A 9 -31.08 21.82 -3.95
CA THR A 9 -32.32 22.22 -3.27
C THR A 9 -32.51 23.72 -3.31
N THR A 10 -33.69 24.16 -3.71
CA THR A 10 -34.14 25.56 -3.65
C THR A 10 -35.31 25.65 -2.67
N MET A 11 -35.25 26.59 -1.74
CA MET A 11 -36.34 26.88 -0.80
C MET A 11 -36.93 28.26 -1.11
N MET A 12 -38.24 28.33 -1.32
CA MET A 12 -38.96 29.57 -1.55
C MET A 12 -39.82 29.90 -0.33
N ALA A 13 -39.63 31.11 0.21
CA ALA A 13 -40.36 31.59 1.37
C ALA A 13 -41.45 32.57 0.91
N MET A 14 -42.71 32.23 1.18
CA MET A 14 -43.85 33.11 0.92
C MET A 14 -44.19 33.85 2.20
N VAL A 15 -44.19 35.19 2.14
CA VAL A 15 -44.47 36.06 3.30
C VAL A 15 -45.46 37.14 2.91
N SER A 16 -46.25 37.59 3.89
CA SER A 16 -47.21 38.68 3.71
C SER A 16 -46.59 40.00 4.16
N PRO A 17 -46.80 41.11 3.42
CA PRO A 17 -46.36 42.43 3.85
C PRO A 17 -47.25 43.07 4.93
N ALA A 18 -48.38 42.43 5.27
CA ALA A 18 -49.35 42.95 6.23
C ALA A 18 -48.79 42.96 7.67
N LEU A 19 -49.11 44.01 8.44
CA LEU A 19 -48.60 44.19 9.80
C LEU A 19 -49.07 43.08 10.74
N GLU A 20 -50.29 42.59 10.53
CA GLU A 20 -50.91 41.50 11.29
C GLU A 20 -50.11 40.20 11.14
N SER A 21 -49.39 40.04 10.02
CA SER A 21 -48.58 38.86 9.72
C SER A 21 -47.11 39.01 10.14
N PHE A 22 -46.74 40.07 10.87
CA PHE A 22 -45.36 40.39 11.18
C PHE A 22 -44.64 39.28 11.97
N LEU A 23 -45.30 38.72 12.99
CA LEU A 23 -44.69 37.68 13.84
C LEU A 23 -44.44 36.38 13.08
N GLU A 24 -45.39 35.98 12.23
CA GLU A 24 -45.25 34.79 11.38
C GLU A 24 -44.17 35.01 10.32
N THR A 25 -44.18 36.17 9.66
CA THR A 25 -43.16 36.55 8.67
C THR A 25 -41.76 36.51 9.28
N LEU A 26 -41.58 37.04 10.49
CA LEU A 26 -40.31 36.99 11.21
C LEU A 26 -39.86 35.54 11.47
N SER A 27 -40.80 34.67 11.85
CA SER A 27 -40.54 33.25 12.12
C SER A 27 -40.14 32.51 10.83
N THR A 28 -40.83 32.74 9.73
CA THR A 28 -40.50 32.19 8.40
C THR A 28 -39.12 32.64 7.94
N LEU A 29 -38.79 33.93 8.06
CA LEU A 29 -37.48 34.46 7.67
C LEU A 29 -36.35 33.87 8.52
N LYS A 30 -36.55 33.70 9.84
CA LYS A 30 -35.58 33.04 10.72
C LYS A 30 -35.35 31.59 10.31
N PHE A 31 -36.41 30.86 9.94
CA PHE A 31 -36.30 29.48 9.48
C PHE A 31 -35.51 29.39 8.18
N VAL A 32 -35.84 30.21 7.18
CA VAL A 32 -35.17 30.24 5.87
C VAL A 32 -33.71 30.65 6.00
N ASN A 33 -33.41 31.59 6.90
CA ASN A 33 -32.04 31.99 7.19
C ASN A 33 -31.19 30.82 7.75
N ARG A 34 -31.79 29.95 8.57
CA ARG A 34 -31.11 28.70 9.01
C ARG A 34 -30.97 27.72 7.85
N ALA A 35 -32.03 27.52 7.07
CA ALA A 35 -32.04 26.60 5.95
C ALA A 35 -31.02 26.95 4.86
N LYS A 36 -30.75 28.24 4.63
CA LYS A 36 -29.69 28.72 3.71
C LYS A 36 -28.31 28.16 4.04
N ASN A 37 -28.05 27.81 5.31
CA ASN A 37 -26.75 27.31 5.74
C ASN A 37 -26.62 25.78 5.60
N ILE A 38 -27.69 25.09 5.19
CA ILE A 38 -27.64 23.65 4.92
C ILE A 38 -26.84 23.46 3.64
N LYS A 39 -25.73 22.72 3.75
CA LYS A 39 -24.87 22.38 2.62
C LYS A 39 -25.29 21.02 2.07
N ASN A 40 -25.52 20.97 0.77
CA ASN A 40 -25.75 19.74 0.03
C ASN A 40 -24.56 19.45 -0.87
N GLU A 41 -24.18 18.18 -0.98
CA GLU A 41 -23.15 17.71 -1.91
C GLU A 41 -23.85 17.12 -3.13
N ALA A 42 -24.27 18.00 -4.05
CA ALA A 42 -24.99 17.56 -5.25
C ALA A 42 -24.01 17.00 -6.30
N HIS A 43 -24.14 15.72 -6.59
CA HIS A 43 -23.44 15.04 -7.68
C HIS A 43 -24.43 14.62 -8.77
N VAL A 44 -23.95 14.52 -10.01
CA VAL A 44 -24.73 13.88 -11.07
C VAL A 44 -24.80 12.40 -10.75
N ASN A 45 -26.01 11.86 -10.62
CA ASN A 45 -26.18 10.42 -10.48
C ASN A 45 -25.78 9.78 -11.80
N GLU A 46 -24.55 9.28 -11.87
CA GLU A 46 -24.11 8.45 -12.96
C GLU A 46 -24.73 7.07 -12.79
N ASP A 47 -25.82 6.81 -13.51
CA ASP A 47 -26.28 5.45 -13.73
C ASP A 47 -25.26 4.76 -14.65
N LEU A 48 -24.21 4.22 -14.03
CA LEU A 48 -23.26 3.35 -14.72
C LEU A 48 -24.05 2.15 -15.21
N ASP A 49 -24.23 2.06 -16.54
CA ASP A 49 -24.77 0.86 -17.18
C ASP A 49 -24.06 -0.36 -16.59
N GLN A 50 -24.82 -1.40 -16.21
CA GLN A 50 -24.28 -2.56 -15.50
C GLN A 50 -23.06 -3.14 -16.21
N LYS A 51 -23.03 -3.06 -17.54
CA LYS A 51 -21.89 -3.46 -18.38
C LYS A 51 -20.64 -2.62 -18.13
N THR A 52 -20.78 -1.30 -18.02
CA THR A 52 -19.67 -0.38 -17.73
C THR A 52 -19.10 -0.63 -16.34
N LEU A 53 -19.97 -0.89 -15.36
CA LEU A 53 -19.53 -1.23 -14.00
C LEU A 53 -18.78 -2.56 -13.96
N LEU A 54 -19.29 -3.58 -14.67
CA LEU A 54 -18.63 -4.88 -14.78
C LEU A 54 -17.25 -4.74 -15.43
N LEU A 55 -17.12 -3.97 -16.51
CA LEU A 55 -15.84 -3.71 -17.17
C LEU A 55 -14.83 -3.01 -16.25
N LYS A 56 -15.27 -2.04 -15.43
CA LYS A 56 -14.42 -1.39 -14.42
C LYS A 56 -13.92 -2.42 -13.39
N TYR A 57 -14.81 -3.26 -12.87
CA TYR A 57 -14.42 -4.30 -11.91
C TYR A 57 -13.49 -5.34 -12.52
N GLU A 58 -13.72 -5.79 -13.76
CA GLU A 58 -12.80 -6.69 -14.44
C GLU A 58 -11.41 -6.07 -14.62
N HIS A 59 -11.36 -4.79 -14.97
CA HIS A 59 -10.10 -4.06 -15.11
C HIS A 59 -9.36 -3.97 -13.77
N GLU A 60 -10.07 -3.64 -12.69
CA GLU A 60 -9.50 -3.55 -11.35
C GLU A 60 -9.02 -4.91 -10.83
N LEU A 61 -9.79 -5.98 -11.05
CA LEU A 61 -9.38 -7.35 -10.74
C LEU A 61 -8.12 -7.75 -11.50
N ARG A 62 -8.01 -7.40 -12.80
CA ARG A 62 -6.80 -7.68 -13.58
C ARG A 62 -5.59 -6.94 -13.01
N ARG A 63 -5.74 -5.64 -12.70
CA ARG A 63 -4.67 -4.83 -12.12
C ARG A 63 -4.19 -5.41 -10.78
N LEU A 64 -5.12 -5.72 -9.87
CA LEU A 64 -4.79 -6.25 -8.55
C LEU A 64 -4.12 -7.62 -8.63
N ARG A 65 -4.59 -8.50 -9.53
CA ARG A 65 -3.95 -9.81 -9.77
C ARG A 65 -2.52 -9.64 -10.30
N GLN A 66 -2.30 -8.68 -11.20
CA GLN A 66 -0.97 -8.41 -11.73
C GLN A 66 -0.02 -7.87 -10.65
N GLU A 67 -0.51 -6.97 -9.79
CA GLU A 67 0.28 -6.44 -8.66
C GLU A 67 0.65 -7.53 -7.67
N LEU A 68 -0.28 -8.44 -7.36
CA LEU A 68 -0.03 -9.60 -6.52
C LEU A 68 1.00 -10.57 -7.13
N ASP A 69 0.89 -10.86 -8.42
CA ASP A 69 1.83 -11.76 -9.11
C ASP A 69 3.24 -11.14 -9.14
N GLN A 70 3.36 -9.86 -9.46
CA GLN A 70 4.64 -9.14 -9.39
C GLN A 70 5.25 -9.21 -7.99
N ARG A 71 4.45 -8.92 -6.96
CA ARG A 71 4.92 -8.95 -5.57
C ARG A 71 5.33 -10.36 -5.15
N SER A 72 4.57 -11.38 -5.54
CA SER A 72 4.92 -12.79 -5.28
C SER A 72 6.26 -13.17 -5.92
N ARG A 73 6.47 -12.82 -7.19
CA ARG A 73 7.74 -13.06 -7.90
C ARG A 73 8.93 -12.39 -7.20
N THR A 74 8.79 -11.11 -6.83
CA THR A 74 9.87 -10.40 -6.13
C THR A 74 10.26 -11.04 -4.80
N LEU A 75 9.28 -11.61 -4.06
CA LEU A 75 9.54 -12.31 -2.80
C LEU A 75 10.28 -13.64 -3.03
N VAL A 76 9.88 -14.40 -4.07
CA VAL A 76 10.55 -15.65 -4.45
C VAL A 76 11.99 -15.37 -4.89
N ASP A 77 12.21 -14.34 -5.70
CA ASP A 77 13.54 -13.96 -6.17
C ASP A 77 14.45 -13.52 -5.03
N LYS A 78 13.93 -12.72 -4.09
CA LYS A 78 14.68 -12.29 -2.90
C LYS A 78 15.06 -13.47 -2.01
N ARG A 79 14.18 -14.46 -1.85
CA ARG A 79 14.47 -15.67 -1.06
C ARG A 79 15.57 -16.52 -1.71
N ARG A 80 15.49 -16.72 -3.03
CA ARG A 80 16.52 -17.44 -3.79
C ARG A 80 17.89 -16.75 -3.72
N LEU A 81 17.90 -15.41 -3.75
CA LEU A 81 19.13 -14.64 -3.63
C LEU A 81 19.80 -14.88 -2.26
N LEU A 82 19.04 -14.80 -1.17
CA LEU A 82 19.54 -15.05 0.18
C LEU A 82 20.06 -16.49 0.36
N GLU A 83 19.36 -17.48 -0.21
CA GLU A 83 19.81 -18.88 -0.19
C GLU A 83 21.14 -19.06 -0.93
N MET A 84 21.31 -18.39 -2.09
CA MET A 84 22.57 -18.42 -2.84
C MET A 84 23.72 -17.72 -2.10
N GLU A 85 23.46 -16.57 -1.48
CA GLU A 85 24.45 -15.87 -0.66
C GLU A 85 24.92 -16.71 0.53
N GLU A 86 23.99 -17.39 1.20
CA GLU A 86 24.33 -18.26 2.33
C GLU A 86 25.14 -19.48 1.90
N GLN A 87 24.79 -20.12 0.77
CA GLN A 87 25.57 -21.21 0.20
C GLN A 87 26.98 -20.77 -0.19
N LYS A 88 27.11 -19.59 -0.81
CA LYS A 88 28.40 -19.03 -1.19
C LYS A 88 29.27 -18.77 0.05
N ARG A 89 28.69 -18.22 1.12
CA ARG A 89 29.41 -17.99 2.39
C ARG A 89 29.91 -19.30 3.00
N ARG A 90 29.07 -20.33 3.06
CA ARG A 90 29.48 -21.66 3.55
C ARG A 90 30.62 -22.26 2.72
N ALA A 91 30.53 -22.18 1.39
CA ALA A 91 31.58 -22.66 0.50
C ALA A 91 32.91 -21.88 0.65
N GLU A 92 32.84 -20.57 0.90
CA GLU A 92 34.02 -19.75 1.19
C GLU A 92 34.65 -20.14 2.54
N GLU A 93 33.85 -20.37 3.58
CA GLU A 93 34.30 -20.83 4.90
C GLU A 93 34.97 -22.20 4.82
N ASP A 94 34.35 -23.18 4.15
CA ASP A 94 34.91 -24.52 3.96
C ASP A 94 36.23 -24.48 3.16
N LYS A 95 36.27 -23.65 2.11
CA LYS A 95 37.49 -23.46 1.31
C LYS A 95 38.61 -22.86 2.15
N LEU A 96 38.31 -21.89 3.02
CA LEU A 96 39.31 -21.27 3.89
C LEU A 96 39.84 -22.27 4.92
N ALA A 97 38.96 -23.05 5.55
CA ALA A 97 39.33 -24.09 6.50
C ALA A 97 40.29 -25.12 5.87
N ALA A 98 39.96 -25.61 4.67
CA ALA A 98 40.82 -26.56 3.94
C ALA A 98 42.20 -25.97 3.61
N ILE A 99 42.27 -24.70 3.22
CA ILE A 99 43.55 -24.01 2.97
C ILE A 99 44.38 -23.91 4.25
N THR A 100 43.75 -23.52 5.37
CA THR A 100 44.46 -23.41 6.65
C THR A 100 44.98 -24.75 7.16
N GLU A 101 44.21 -25.83 7.00
CA GLU A 101 44.64 -27.18 7.38
C GLU A 101 45.82 -27.67 6.54
N LEU A 102 45.78 -27.45 5.22
CA LEU A 102 46.91 -27.77 4.32
C LEU A 102 48.17 -26.98 4.68
N GLN A 103 48.02 -25.69 5.00
CA GLN A 103 49.13 -24.85 5.45
C GLN A 103 49.74 -25.36 6.75
N HIS A 104 48.91 -25.68 7.76
CA HIS A 104 49.38 -26.22 9.04
C HIS A 104 50.18 -27.51 8.84
N ARG A 105 49.60 -28.46 8.08
CA ARG A 105 50.23 -29.75 7.80
C ARG A 105 51.54 -29.62 7.02
N SER A 106 51.63 -28.64 6.12
CA SER A 106 52.87 -28.32 5.40
C SER A 106 53.95 -27.75 6.33
N VAL A 107 53.57 -26.92 7.31
CA VAL A 107 54.52 -26.34 8.28
C VAL A 107 55.04 -27.43 9.21
N GLU A 108 54.16 -28.27 9.76
CA GLU A 108 54.54 -29.41 10.61
C GLU A 108 55.51 -30.34 9.88
N PHE A 109 55.19 -30.72 8.65
CA PHE A 109 56.05 -31.58 7.84
C PHE A 109 57.44 -30.95 7.59
N MET A 110 57.50 -29.64 7.36
CA MET A 110 58.76 -28.93 7.16
C MET A 110 59.59 -28.84 8.45
N GLN A 111 58.95 -28.70 9.62
CA GLN A 111 59.60 -28.70 10.93
C GLN A 111 60.18 -30.09 11.24
N GLU A 112 59.40 -31.16 11.10
CA GLU A 112 59.88 -32.54 11.29
C GLU A 112 61.08 -32.85 10.38
N LYS A 113 61.03 -32.43 9.12
CA LYS A 113 62.14 -32.61 8.16
C LYS A 113 63.38 -31.78 8.51
N ALA A 114 63.21 -30.63 9.15
CA ALA A 114 64.32 -29.79 9.60
C ALA A 114 64.97 -30.35 10.87
N GLU A 115 64.18 -30.86 11.81
CA GLU A 115 64.68 -31.54 13.01
C GLU A 115 65.42 -32.84 12.66
N LYS A 116 64.87 -33.65 11.76
CA LYS A 116 65.53 -34.89 11.32
C LYS A 116 66.89 -34.61 10.67
N ARG A 117 67.00 -33.56 9.85
CA ARG A 117 68.27 -33.13 9.25
C ARG A 117 69.28 -32.55 10.24
N ARG A 118 68.85 -32.13 11.43
CA ARG A 118 69.76 -31.64 12.48
C ARG A 118 70.35 -32.75 13.34
N LEU A 119 69.72 -33.93 13.34
CA LEU A 119 70.10 -35.09 14.16
C LEU A 119 71.02 -36.08 13.39
N GLU A 120 71.22 -35.87 12.09
CA GLU A 120 72.18 -36.56 11.22
C GLU A 120 73.48 -35.75 11.09
#